data_AF-A0A7K6QBM4-F1
#
_entry.id   AF-A0A7K6QBM4-F1
#
_cell.length_a   1.000
_cell.length_b   1.000
_cell.length_c   1.000
_cell.angle_alpha   90.00
_cell.angle_beta   90.00
_cell.angle_gamma   90.00
#
_symmetry.space_group_name_H-M   'P 1'
#
loop_
_entity.id
_entity.type
_entity.pdbx_description
1 polymer ?
#
loop_
_entity_poly.entity_id
_entity_poly.type
_entity_poly.pdbx_seq_one_letter_code
_entity_poly.pdbx_strand_id
1 'polypeptide(L)' 'SPEQVRAAAAAFRVYVSTGPRDAMGDYVVDHAVLTFLLDPEGLCRDCYGRGRTAEELARSVREHMENYEALPAE' A
#
# COMPACT_ATOMS: atom_id res chain seq x y z
N SER A 1 -1.89 -3.94 16.99
CA SER A 1 -3.06 -3.38 17.70
C SER A 1 -3.83 -2.44 16.76
N PRO A 2 -5.10 -2.10 17.05
CA PRO A 2 -5.86 -1.13 16.25
C PRO A 2 -5.15 0.23 16.08
N GLU A 3 -4.39 0.63 17.09
CA GLU A 3 -3.58 1.86 17.04
C GLU A 3 -2.42 1.76 16.03
N GLN A 4 -1.70 0.63 16.00
CA GLN A 4 -0.66 0.38 15.01
C GLN A 4 -1.23 0.36 13.58
N VAL A 5 -2.44 -0.18 13.38
CA VAL A 5 -3.11 -0.16 12.07
C VAL A 5 -3.45 1.26 11.64
N ARG A 6 -3.96 2.10 12.55
CA ARG A 6 -4.23 3.53 12.26
C ARG A 6 -2.95 4.30 11.96
N ALA A 7 -1.87 4.05 12.71
CA ALA A 7 -0.58 4.67 12.47
C ALA A 7 -0.03 4.30 11.09
N ALA A 8 -0.12 3.02 10.70
CA ALA A 8 0.28 2.57 9.37
C ALA A 8 -0.58 3.18 8.26
N ALA A 9 -1.91 3.20 8.42
CA ALA A 9 -2.81 3.81 7.45
C ALA A 9 -2.50 5.31 7.25
N ALA A 10 -2.18 6.03 8.32
CA ALA A 10 -1.75 7.43 8.23
C ALA A 10 -0.39 7.58 7.54
N ALA A 11 0.61 6.74 7.87
CA ALA A 11 1.95 6.78 7.29
C ALA A 11 1.92 6.53 5.76
N PHE A 12 1.08 5.59 5.31
CA PHE A 12 0.88 5.28 3.90
C PHE A 12 -0.24 6.10 3.24
N ARG A 13 -0.84 7.05 3.98
CA ARG A 13 -1.94 7.92 3.52
C ARG A 13 -3.12 7.14 2.90
N VAL A 14 -3.39 5.96 3.44
CA VAL A 14 -4.50 5.10 3.03
C VAL A 14 -5.80 5.65 3.60
N TYR A 15 -6.75 5.96 2.71
CA TYR A 15 -8.12 6.29 3.11
C TYR A 15 -8.81 5.04 3.66
N VAL A 16 -9.52 5.21 4.77
CA VAL A 16 -10.31 4.17 5.43
C VAL A 16 -11.55 4.82 6.07
N SER A 17 -12.72 4.22 5.84
CA SER A 17 -13.99 4.67 6.43
C SER A 17 -14.86 3.47 6.77
N THR A 18 -15.31 3.37 8.01
CA THR A 18 -16.19 2.29 8.45
C THR A 18 -17.64 2.68 8.14
N GLY A 19 -18.30 1.86 7.31
CA GLY A 19 -19.70 2.04 6.97
C GLY A 19 -20.63 1.72 8.14
N PRO A 20 -21.91 2.10 8.05
CA PRO A 20 -22.91 1.75 9.05
C PRO A 20 -23.09 0.23 9.12
N ARG A 21 -23.52 -0.26 10.30
CA ARG A 21 -23.91 -1.66 10.47
C ARG A 21 -25.29 -1.90 9.88
N ASP A 22 -25.48 -3.06 9.27
CA ASP A 22 -26.78 -3.52 8.79
C ASP A 22 -27.63 -4.16 9.90
N ALA A 23 -28.80 -4.69 9.53
CA ALA A 23 -29.74 -5.30 10.47
C ALA A 23 -29.22 -6.58 11.15
N MET A 24 -28.21 -7.23 10.56
CA MET A 24 -27.56 -8.42 11.12
C MET A 24 -26.27 -8.04 11.87
N GLY A 25 -25.90 -6.76 11.87
CA GLY A 25 -24.71 -6.24 12.53
C GLY A 25 -23.45 -6.25 11.66
N ASP A 26 -23.56 -6.65 10.40
CA ASP A 26 -22.46 -6.66 9.43
C ASP A 26 -22.15 -5.23 8.99
N TYR A 27 -20.90 -4.97 8.62
CA TYR A 27 -20.47 -3.66 8.13
C TYR A 27 -19.40 -3.84 7.06
N VAL A 28 -19.30 -2.82 6.20
CA VAL A 28 -18.23 -2.71 5.20
C VAL A 28 -17.26 -1.61 5.60
N VAL A 29 -16.03 -1.73 5.12
CA VAL A 29 -15.02 -0.69 5.27
C VAL A 29 -14.64 -0.22 3.88
N ASP A 30 -14.99 1.02 3.57
CA ASP A 30 -14.54 1.69 2.37
C ASP A 30 -13.07 2.08 2.54
N HIS A 31 -12.25 1.80 1.53
CA HIS A 31 -10.81 1.97 1.61
C HIS A 31 -10.17 2.16 0.24
N ALA A 32 -8.97 2.77 0.24
CA ALA A 32 -8.17 2.86 -0.97
C ALA A 32 -7.60 1.48 -1.35
N VAL A 33 -7.80 1.06 -2.60
CA VAL A 33 -7.23 -0.19 -3.15
C VAL A 33 -5.92 0.14 -3.85
N LEU A 34 -4.82 0.01 -3.10
CA LEU A 34 -3.46 0.35 -3.52
C LEU A 34 -2.49 -0.77 -3.15
N THR A 35 -1.51 -1.01 -4.00
CA THR A 35 -0.36 -1.89 -3.74
C THR A 35 0.90 -1.03 -3.70
N PHE A 36 1.69 -1.11 -2.63
CA PHE A 36 2.92 -0.33 -2.49
C PHE A 36 4.15 -1.20 -2.76
N LEU A 37 5.15 -0.63 -3.46
CA LEU A 37 6.47 -1.23 -3.61
C LEU A 37 7.42 -0.58 -2.61
N LEU A 38 7.91 -1.38 -1.66
CA LEU A 38 8.94 -1.00 -0.71
C LEU A 38 10.28 -1.56 -1.18
N ASP A 39 11.34 -0.78 -1.03
CA ASP A 39 12.71 -1.24 -1.24
C ASP A 39 13.27 -1.97 0.01
N PRO A 40 14.50 -2.50 -0.05
CA PRO A 40 15.15 -3.16 1.09
C PRO A 40 15.37 -2.26 2.32
N GLU A 41 15.47 -0.94 2.15
CA GLU A 41 15.57 0.05 3.23
C GLU A 41 14.21 0.39 3.85
N GLY A 42 13.11 -0.14 3.31
CA GLY A 42 11.75 0.12 3.76
C GLY A 42 11.16 1.43 3.24
N LEU A 43 11.78 2.07 2.24
CA LEU A 43 11.27 3.26 1.58
C LEU A 43 10.26 2.89 0.51
N CYS A 44 9.16 3.63 0.47
CA CYS A 44 8.15 3.50 -0.57
C CYS A 44 8.66 4.08 -1.89
N ARG A 45 8.85 3.21 -2.89
CA ARG A 45 9.33 3.60 -4.22
C ARG A 45 8.21 3.84 -5.22
N ASP A 46 7.14 3.06 -5.13
CA ASP A 46 6.00 3.20 -6.02
C ASP A 46 4.68 2.77 -5.36
N CYS A 47 3.57 3.20 -5.95
CA CYS A 47 2.21 2.91 -5.52
C CYS A 47 1.31 2.65 -6.73
N TYR A 48 0.71 1.46 -6.76
CA TYR A 48 -0.11 0.99 -7.86
C TYR A 48 -1.58 0.95 -7.48
N GLY A 49 -2.42 1.59 -8.28
CA GLY A 49 -3.87 1.48 -8.16
C GLY A 49 -4.45 0.24 -8.85
N ARG A 50 -5.73 -0.02 -8.59
CA ARG A 50 -6.50 -1.16 -9.14
C ARG A 50 -6.41 -1.35 -10.67
N GLY A 51 -6.16 -0.29 -11.44
CA GLY A 51 -6.14 -0.36 -12.91
C GLY A 51 -4.93 -1.06 -13.50
N ARG A 52 -3.89 -1.38 -12.71
CA ARG A 52 -2.67 -2.03 -13.20
C ARG A 52 -2.87 -3.53 -13.38
N THR A 53 -2.37 -4.07 -14.48
CA THR A 53 -2.32 -5.52 -14.69
C THR A 53 -1.15 -6.17 -13.94
N ALA A 54 -1.19 -7.49 -13.79
CA ALA A 54 -0.10 -8.24 -13.19
C ALA A 54 1.21 -8.09 -13.99
N GLU A 55 1.13 -8.05 -15.32
CA GLU A 55 2.28 -7.89 -16.21
C GLU A 55 2.91 -6.50 -16.08
N GLU A 56 2.08 -5.46 -15.96
CA GLU A 56 2.53 -4.09 -15.71
C GLU A 56 3.22 -3.95 -14.36
N LEU A 57 2.63 -4.51 -13.29
CA LEU A 57 3.25 -4.54 -11.97
C LEU A 57 4.59 -5.28 -12.01
N ALA A 58 4.63 -6.48 -12.57
CA ALA A 58 5.84 -7.30 -12.60
C ALA A 58 6.96 -6.63 -13.41
N ARG A 59 6.62 -5.93 -14.49
CA ARG A 59 7.58 -5.11 -15.24
C ARG A 59 8.11 -3.94 -14.42
N SER A 60 7.23 -3.17 -13.79
CA SER A 60 7.64 -2.05 -12.94
C SER A 60 8.54 -2.51 -11.78
N VAL A 61 8.21 -3.62 -11.13
CA VAL A 61 9.05 -4.19 -10.06
C VAL A 61 10.43 -4.58 -10.58
N ARG A 62 10.53 -5.24 -11.75
CA ARG A 62 11.83 -5.57 -12.36
C ARG A 62 12.65 -4.32 -12.67
N GLU A 63 12.03 -3.29 -13.25
CA GLU A 63 12.70 -2.01 -13.54
C GLU A 63 13.24 -1.35 -12.25
N HIS A 64 12.48 -1.40 -11.15
CA HIS A 64 12.96 -0.91 -9.85
C HIS A 64 14.14 -1.73 -9.33
N MET A 65 14.13 -3.06 -9.49
CA MET A 65 15.24 -3.92 -9.08
C MET A 65 16.51 -3.68 -9.89
N GLU A 66 16.38 -3.49 -11.20
CA GLU A 66 17.51 -3.26 -12.11
C GLU A 66 18.20 -1.91 -11.86
N ASN A 67 17.42 -0.88 -11.50
CA ASN A 67 17.89 0.47 -11.25
C ASN A 67 18.06 0.79 -9.76
N TYR A 68 17.98 -0.21 -8.89
CA TYR A 68 18.10 0.00 -7.47
C TYR A 68 19.54 0.35 -7.09
N GLU A 69 19.72 1.52 -6.49
CA GLU A 69 20.96 1.95 -5.86
C GLU A 69 20.75 2.02 -4.34
N ALA A 70 21.54 1.24 -3.61
CA ALA A 70 21.52 1.27 -2.15
C ALA A 70 21.92 2.66 -1.67
N LEU A 71 21.20 3.17 -0.67
CA LEU A 71 21.59 4.42 -0.02
C LEU A 71 22.98 4.22 0.63
N PRO A 72 23.88 5.22 0.55
CA PRO A 72 25.13 5.17 1.27
C PRO A 72 24.84 4.95 2.77
N ALA A 73 25.57 4.03 3.40
CA ALA A 73 25.55 3.92 4.86
C ALA A 73 26.09 5.22 5.46
N GLU A 74 25.28 5.89 6.28
CA GLU A 74 25.72 7.03 7.11
C GLU A 74 26.62 6.58 8.25
#